data_AF-Q0D419-F1
#
_entry.id   AF-Q0D419-F1
#
_cell.length_a   1.000
_cell.length_b   1.000
_cell.length_c   1.000
_cell.angle_alpha   90.00
_cell.angle_beta   90.00
_cell.angle_gamma   90.00
#
_symmetry.space_group_name_H-M   'P 1'
#
loop_
_entity.id
_entity.type
_entity.pdbx_description
1 polymer ?
#
loop_
_entity_poly.entity_id
_entity_poly.type
_entity_poly.pdbx_seq_one_letter_code
_entity_poly.pdbx_strand_id
1 'polypeptide(L)'
;KQNKYKWNLDFDDHNLYYLLFQLQVLERITDTTVATELEVLIGLSSQICHVVPEDFARELEHYQIKERFVKKLVEALNANVKPTAHCPRIRRVIVEQVIYMMENNCSYANCFNECQMMEALTVVEETPSKVEKYRLFMGDAGLMEYSMPLSNLVARAKEELMHHVT
;
A
#
# COMPACT_ATOMS: atom_id res chain seq x y z
N LYS A 1 -44.70 28.98 2.38
CA LYS A 1 -43.41 29.55 2.88
C LYS A 1 -42.41 28.41 3.04
N GLN A 2 -41.53 28.23 2.05
CA GLN A 2 -40.38 27.34 2.12
C GLN A 2 -39.17 28.14 2.63
N ASN A 3 -38.45 27.57 3.59
CA ASN A 3 -37.04 27.87 3.89
C ASN A 3 -36.50 26.49 4.33
N LYS A 4 -35.88 25.66 3.47
CA LYS A 4 -34.63 25.82 2.71
C LYS A 4 -33.47 26.09 3.68
N TYR A 5 -32.46 25.23 3.64
CA TYR A 5 -31.25 25.22 4.48
C TYR A 5 -31.40 24.61 5.89
N LYS A 6 -31.46 23.28 5.94
CA LYS A 6 -30.88 22.54 7.08
C LYS A 6 -29.84 21.57 6.51
N TRP A 7 -28.68 22.12 6.17
CA TRP A 7 -27.47 21.33 6.01
C TRP A 7 -26.80 21.30 7.39
N ASN A 8 -27.06 20.24 8.15
CA ASN A 8 -26.22 19.89 9.29
C ASN A 8 -24.97 19.25 8.69
N LEU A 9 -23.91 20.04 8.53
CA LEU A 9 -22.58 19.55 8.28
C LEU A 9 -21.67 20.24 9.27
N ASP A 10 -21.53 19.65 10.44
CA ASP A 10 -20.41 19.92 11.33
C ASP A 10 -19.17 19.30 10.67
N PHE A 11 -18.58 20.01 9.70
CA PHE A 11 -17.23 19.70 9.21
C PHE A 11 -16.26 20.35 10.19
N ASP A 12 -15.77 19.58 11.16
CA ASP A 12 -14.62 20.00 11.96
C ASP A 12 -13.41 20.16 11.03
N ASP A 13 -12.77 21.34 11.02
CA ASP A 13 -11.58 21.66 10.20
C ASP A 13 -10.49 20.59 10.31
N HIS A 14 -10.42 19.91 11.46
CA HIS A 14 -9.46 18.84 11.70
C HIS A 14 -9.63 17.63 10.75
N ASN A 15 -10.86 17.36 10.33
CA ASN A 15 -11.18 16.28 9.40
C ASN A 15 -10.77 16.65 7.96
N LEU A 16 -10.88 17.93 7.58
CA LEU A 16 -10.45 18.39 6.26
C LEU A 16 -8.93 18.31 6.10
N TYR A 17 -8.16 18.70 7.11
CA TYR A 17 -6.69 18.54 7.09
C TYR A 17 -6.27 17.08 6.98
N TYR A 18 -6.99 16.18 7.66
CA TYR A 18 -6.70 14.76 7.63
C TYR A 18 -6.93 14.16 6.24
N LEU A 19 -8.07 14.47 5.60
CA LEU A 19 -8.39 14.01 4.24
C LEU A 19 -7.38 14.57 3.22
N LEU A 20 -7.06 15.86 3.30
CA LEU A 20 -6.05 16.48 2.42
C LEU A 20 -4.67 15.84 2.59
N PHE A 21 -4.30 15.47 3.82
CA PHE A 21 -3.04 14.76 4.07
C PHE A 21 -3.02 13.37 3.42
N GLN A 22 -4.09 12.59 3.59
CA GLN A 22 -4.20 11.27 2.94
C GLN A 22 -4.10 11.39 1.42
N LEU A 23 -4.83 12.33 0.83
CA LEU A 23 -4.80 12.59 -0.61
C LEU A 23 -3.39 12.95 -1.09
N GLN A 24 -2.68 13.82 -0.36
CA GLN A 24 -1.29 14.18 -0.68
C GLN A 24 -0.36 12.97 -0.64
N VAL A 25 -0.51 12.06 0.33
CA VAL A 25 0.27 10.81 0.39
C VAL A 25 0.00 9.96 -0.84
N LEU A 26 -1.26 9.75 -1.20
CA LEU A 26 -1.66 8.91 -2.34
C LEU A 26 -1.19 9.47 -3.69
N GLU A 27 -1.39 10.76 -3.94
CA GLU A 27 -0.89 11.45 -5.15
C GLU A 27 0.64 11.39 -5.23
N ARG A 28 1.32 11.63 -4.10
CA ARG A 28 2.79 11.59 -4.07
C ARG A 28 3.34 10.20 -4.37
N ILE A 29 2.66 9.14 -3.92
CA ILE A 29 3.01 7.75 -4.26
C ILE A 29 2.93 7.53 -5.77
N THR A 30 1.85 8.00 -6.41
CA THR A 30 1.70 7.81 -7.86
C THR A 30 2.77 8.57 -8.65
N ASP A 31 3.17 9.75 -8.18
CA ASP A 31 4.08 10.65 -8.89
C ASP A 31 5.58 10.37 -8.66
N THR A 32 5.98 9.94 -7.47
CA THR A 32 7.41 9.82 -7.15
C THR A 32 8.08 8.67 -7.90
N THR A 33 9.33 8.88 -8.34
CA THR A 33 10.19 7.84 -8.92
C THR A 33 11.32 7.44 -7.98
N VAL A 34 11.43 8.08 -6.82
CA VAL A 34 12.50 7.85 -5.85
C VAL A 34 12.12 6.68 -4.96
N ALA A 35 12.84 5.55 -5.09
CA ALA A 35 12.50 4.30 -4.38
C ALA A 35 12.45 4.45 -2.85
N THR A 36 13.34 5.25 -2.26
CA THR A 36 13.35 5.49 -0.80
C THR A 36 12.18 6.34 -0.34
N GLU A 37 11.78 7.35 -1.12
CA GLU A 37 10.56 8.13 -0.85
C GLU A 37 9.32 7.22 -0.97
N LEU A 38 9.29 6.39 -2.02
CA LEU A 38 8.19 5.45 -2.27
C LEU A 38 8.03 4.42 -1.14
N GLU A 39 9.13 3.85 -0.64
CA GLU A 39 9.11 2.94 0.51
C GLU A 39 8.49 3.60 1.75
N VAL A 40 8.88 4.83 2.07
CA VAL A 40 8.35 5.57 3.22
C VAL A 40 6.87 5.89 3.04
N LEU A 41 6.49 6.40 1.87
CA LEU A 41 5.11 6.78 1.59
C LEU A 41 4.17 5.58 1.54
N ILE A 42 4.56 4.48 0.90
CA ILE A 42 3.77 3.23 0.90
C ILE A 42 3.68 2.65 2.30
N GLY A 43 4.78 2.71 3.08
CA GLY A 43 4.75 2.30 4.49
C GLY A 43 3.73 3.09 5.29
N LEU A 44 3.68 4.42 5.12
CA LEU A 44 2.68 5.27 5.76
C LEU A 44 1.26 4.98 5.26
N SER A 45 1.06 4.89 3.94
CA SER A 45 -0.20 4.53 3.31
C SER A 45 -0.74 3.19 3.83
N SER A 46 0.13 2.19 4.01
CA SER A 46 -0.22 0.88 4.52
C SER A 46 -0.76 0.97 5.95
N GLN A 47 -0.12 1.78 6.81
CA GLN A 47 -0.63 2.03 8.17
C GLN A 47 -1.97 2.76 8.16
N ILE A 48 -2.15 3.76 7.27
CA ILE A 48 -3.43 4.48 7.15
C ILE A 48 -4.54 3.50 6.69
N CYS A 49 -4.26 2.69 5.67
CA CYS A 49 -5.17 1.67 5.15
C CYS A 49 -5.56 0.64 6.20
N HIS A 50 -4.64 0.31 7.12
CA HIS A 50 -4.92 -0.60 8.23
C HIS A 50 -5.74 0.05 9.35
N VAL A 51 -5.48 1.32 9.69
CA VAL A 51 -6.08 1.99 10.86
C VAL A 51 -7.44 2.63 10.54
N VAL A 52 -7.63 3.17 9.34
CA VAL A 52 -8.86 3.85 8.90
C VAL A 52 -9.30 3.37 7.50
N PRO A 53 -9.67 2.10 7.37
CA PRO A 53 -9.87 1.46 6.08
C PRO A 53 -11.00 2.08 5.24
N GLU A 54 -12.12 2.49 5.86
CA GLU A 54 -13.25 3.07 5.11
C GLU A 54 -12.90 4.44 4.52
N ASP A 55 -12.18 5.27 5.28
CA ASP A 55 -11.72 6.58 4.80
C ASP A 55 -10.71 6.41 3.66
N PHE A 56 -9.74 5.52 3.84
CA PHE A 56 -8.74 5.22 2.80
C PHE A 56 -9.39 4.76 1.48
N ALA A 57 -10.34 3.83 1.56
CA ALA A 57 -11.07 3.34 0.39
C ALA A 57 -11.89 4.45 -0.28
N ARG A 58 -12.56 5.29 0.52
CA ARG A 58 -13.32 6.44 0.00
C ARG A 58 -12.44 7.42 -0.77
N GLU A 59 -11.26 7.75 -0.26
CA GLU A 59 -10.33 8.67 -0.94
C GLU A 59 -9.84 8.10 -2.28
N LEU A 60 -9.47 6.82 -2.32
CA LEU A 60 -9.04 6.16 -3.56
C LEU A 60 -10.12 6.21 -4.66
N GLU A 61 -11.40 6.04 -4.30
CA GLU A 61 -12.52 6.06 -5.23
C GLU A 61 -12.94 7.50 -5.59
N HIS A 62 -13.04 8.40 -4.61
CA HIS A 62 -13.51 9.77 -4.83
C HIS A 62 -12.62 10.52 -5.83
N TYR A 63 -11.30 10.34 -5.72
CA TYR A 63 -10.32 11.02 -6.56
C TYR A 63 -9.87 10.19 -7.78
N GLN A 64 -10.46 9.02 -8.00
CA GLN A 64 -10.12 8.13 -9.13
C GLN A 64 -8.61 7.77 -9.16
N ILE A 65 -8.01 7.61 -7.98
CA ILE A 65 -6.56 7.33 -7.81
C ILE A 65 -6.29 5.82 -7.80
N LYS A 66 -7.29 5.00 -7.46
CA LYS A 66 -7.20 3.54 -7.30
C LYS A 66 -6.35 2.84 -8.37
N GLU A 67 -6.66 3.04 -9.65
CA GLU A 67 -5.97 2.36 -10.75
C GLU A 67 -4.48 2.75 -10.82
N ARG A 68 -4.20 4.06 -10.74
CA ARG A 68 -2.82 4.59 -10.74
C ARG A 68 -2.03 4.05 -9.55
N PHE A 69 -2.66 4.01 -8.38
CA PHE A 69 -2.07 3.52 -7.15
C PHE A 69 -1.73 2.02 -7.23
N VAL A 70 -2.69 1.19 -7.63
CA VAL A 70 -2.50 -0.26 -7.78
C VAL A 70 -1.40 -0.56 -8.79
N LYS A 71 -1.43 0.10 -9.96
CA LYS A 71 -0.39 -0.03 -10.98
C LYS A 71 0.99 0.35 -10.44
N LYS A 72 1.07 1.44 -9.68
CA LYS A 72 2.31 1.89 -9.05
C LYS A 72 2.91 0.86 -8.10
N LEU A 73 2.07 0.19 -7.29
CA LEU A 73 2.52 -0.88 -6.39
C LEU A 73 3.16 -2.05 -7.16
N VAL A 74 2.53 -2.48 -8.25
CA VAL A 74 3.06 -3.56 -9.10
C VAL A 74 4.37 -3.15 -9.76
N GLU A 75 4.41 -1.96 -10.37
CA GLU A 75 5.62 -1.42 -10.98
C GLU A 75 6.77 -1.35 -9.98
N ALA A 76 6.48 -0.94 -8.74
CA ALA A 76 7.46 -0.88 -7.67
C ALA A 76 7.98 -2.26 -7.26
N LEU A 77 7.13 -3.29 -7.18
CA LEU A 77 7.61 -4.67 -6.95
C LEU A 77 8.54 -5.13 -8.07
N ASN A 78 8.12 -4.91 -9.32
CA ASN A 78 8.87 -5.32 -10.51
C ASN A 78 10.19 -4.56 -10.67
N ALA A 79 10.27 -3.31 -10.21
CA ALA A 79 11.51 -2.54 -10.19
C ALA A 79 12.47 -2.97 -9.06
N ASN A 80 11.98 -3.69 -8.04
CA ASN A 80 12.73 -4.04 -6.84
C ASN A 80 12.92 -5.56 -6.67
N VAL A 81 13.12 -6.31 -7.77
CA VAL A 81 13.42 -7.77 -7.74
C VAL A 81 14.62 -8.11 -6.84
N LYS A 82 15.57 -7.18 -6.68
CA LYS A 82 16.64 -7.28 -5.69
C LYS A 82 16.63 -6.01 -4.83
N PRO A 83 16.06 -6.06 -3.62
CA PRO A 83 16.06 -4.90 -2.73
C PRO A 83 17.48 -4.60 -2.26
N THR A 84 17.74 -3.32 -2.00
CA THR A 84 19.04 -2.83 -1.52
C THR A 84 18.95 -2.44 -0.05
N ALA A 85 20.09 -2.24 0.61
CA ALA A 85 20.13 -1.73 1.98
C ALA A 85 19.57 -0.30 2.11
N HIS A 86 19.44 0.45 1.00
CA HIS A 86 18.85 1.80 1.00
C HIS A 86 17.32 1.80 1.01
N CYS A 87 16.70 0.73 0.50
CA CYS A 87 15.24 0.56 0.48
C CYS A 87 14.84 -0.88 0.91
N PRO A 88 15.27 -1.34 2.09
CA PRO A 88 15.25 -2.76 2.45
C PRO A 88 13.84 -3.33 2.68
N ARG A 89 12.85 -2.47 2.91
CA ARG A 89 11.46 -2.81 3.22
C ARG A 89 10.52 -2.56 2.05
N ILE A 90 10.97 -2.04 0.90
CA ILE A 90 10.08 -1.63 -0.20
C ILE A 90 9.11 -2.74 -0.62
N ARG A 91 9.61 -3.97 -0.84
CA ARG A 91 8.74 -5.10 -1.20
C ARG A 91 7.78 -5.47 -0.06
N ARG A 92 8.24 -5.42 1.19
CA ARG A 92 7.41 -5.70 2.36
C ARG A 92 6.26 -4.72 2.50
N VAL A 93 6.53 -3.41 2.46
CA VAL A 93 5.47 -2.41 2.65
C VAL A 93 4.44 -2.45 1.52
N ILE A 94 4.86 -2.82 0.31
CA ILE A 94 3.93 -3.06 -0.80
C ILE A 94 3.05 -4.29 -0.52
N VAL A 95 3.64 -5.41 -0.10
CA VAL A 95 2.87 -6.62 0.22
C VAL A 95 1.90 -6.37 1.38
N GLU A 96 2.32 -5.64 2.41
CA GLU A 96 1.45 -5.22 3.53
C GLU A 96 0.30 -4.32 3.04
N GLN A 97 0.58 -3.34 2.18
CA GLN A 97 -0.45 -2.49 1.55
C GLN A 97 -1.47 -3.31 0.76
N VAL A 98 -1.02 -4.30 -0.02
CA VAL A 98 -1.87 -5.19 -0.82
C VAL A 98 -2.80 -6.01 0.07
N ILE A 99 -2.25 -6.62 1.14
CA ILE A 99 -3.02 -7.38 2.12
C ILE A 99 -4.10 -6.50 2.75
N TYR A 100 -3.73 -5.34 3.30
CA TYR A 100 -4.70 -4.48 3.98
C TYR A 100 -5.79 -3.98 3.04
N MET A 101 -5.50 -3.69 1.78
CA MET A 101 -6.56 -3.33 0.82
C MET A 101 -7.56 -4.48 0.65
N MET A 102 -7.09 -5.71 0.45
CA MET A 102 -7.97 -6.85 0.22
C MET A 102 -8.73 -7.31 1.46
N GLU A 103 -8.14 -7.19 2.66
CA GLU A 103 -8.83 -7.46 3.94
C GLU A 103 -10.06 -6.56 4.11
N ASN A 104 -9.95 -5.30 3.68
CA ASN A 104 -11.00 -4.31 3.83
C ASN A 104 -12.07 -4.42 2.74
N ASN A 105 -11.67 -4.71 1.50
CA ASN A 105 -12.59 -4.88 0.39
C ASN A 105 -12.01 -5.87 -0.64
N CYS A 106 -12.64 -7.05 -0.73
CA CYS A 106 -12.23 -8.09 -1.66
C CYS A 106 -12.27 -7.67 -3.13
N SER A 107 -13.03 -6.62 -3.50
CA SER A 107 -13.09 -6.13 -4.88
C SER A 107 -11.74 -5.63 -5.40
N TYR A 108 -10.80 -5.27 -4.52
CA TYR A 108 -9.45 -4.89 -4.93
C TYR A 108 -8.68 -6.06 -5.57
N ALA A 109 -9.03 -7.31 -5.27
CA ALA A 109 -8.38 -8.47 -5.88
C ALA A 109 -8.49 -8.44 -7.41
N ASN A 110 -9.64 -8.02 -7.96
CA ASN A 110 -9.83 -7.89 -9.41
C ASN A 110 -8.89 -6.83 -10.01
N CYS A 111 -8.81 -5.63 -9.40
CA CYS A 111 -7.88 -4.60 -9.86
C CYS A 111 -6.41 -5.05 -9.78
N PHE A 112 -6.04 -5.78 -8.72
CA PHE A 112 -4.69 -6.32 -8.58
C PHE A 112 -4.39 -7.40 -9.62
N ASN A 113 -5.33 -8.29 -9.92
CA ASN A 113 -5.17 -9.33 -10.93
C ASN A 113 -5.08 -8.74 -12.34
N GLU A 114 -5.90 -7.73 -12.67
CA GLU A 114 -5.79 -6.99 -13.93
C GLU A 114 -4.41 -6.33 -14.11
N CYS A 115 -3.77 -5.93 -13.01
CA CYS A 115 -2.44 -5.36 -12.99
C CYS A 115 -1.31 -6.40 -12.82
N GLN A 116 -1.58 -7.70 -12.90
CA GLN A 116 -0.57 -8.78 -12.77
C GLN A 116 0.16 -8.83 -11.40
N MET A 117 -0.57 -8.53 -10.32
CA MET A 117 -0.01 -8.58 -8.96
C MET A 117 0.43 -10.00 -8.56
N MET A 118 -0.30 -11.04 -8.99
CA MET A 118 0.03 -12.44 -8.69
C MET A 118 1.42 -12.83 -9.21
N GLU A 119 1.74 -12.40 -10.43
CA GLU A 119 3.03 -12.62 -11.07
C GLU A 119 4.13 -11.85 -10.33
N ALA A 120 3.89 -10.57 -10.00
CA ALA A 120 4.83 -9.77 -9.23
C ALA A 120 5.15 -10.40 -7.87
N LEU A 121 4.12 -10.88 -7.14
CA LEU A 121 4.29 -11.58 -5.87
C LEU A 121 5.05 -12.90 -6.01
N THR A 122 4.83 -13.63 -7.10
CA THR A 122 5.58 -14.87 -7.39
C THR A 122 7.06 -14.58 -7.60
N VAL A 123 7.42 -13.50 -8.29
CA VAL A 123 8.82 -13.08 -8.41
C VAL A 123 9.43 -12.75 -7.03
N VAL A 124 8.67 -12.11 -6.13
CA VAL A 124 9.15 -11.85 -4.75
C VAL A 124 9.42 -13.15 -4.00
N GLU A 125 8.50 -14.12 -4.10
CA GLU A 125 8.64 -15.45 -3.49
C GLU A 125 9.89 -16.18 -3.99
N GLU A 126 10.17 -16.10 -5.29
CA GLU A 126 11.31 -16.76 -5.94
C GLU A 126 12.65 -16.04 -5.72
N THR A 127 12.63 -14.77 -5.26
CA THR A 127 13.83 -13.93 -5.10
C THR A 127 14.04 -13.41 -3.68
N PRO A 128 14.14 -14.29 -2.67
CA PRO A 128 14.31 -13.85 -1.28
C PRO A 128 15.63 -13.11 -1.08
N SER A 129 15.61 -12.02 -0.30
CA SER A 129 16.81 -11.26 0.06
C SER A 129 17.03 -11.22 1.58
N LYS A 130 18.30 -11.26 1.99
CA LYS A 130 18.68 -11.17 3.41
C LYS A 130 18.35 -9.80 4.00
N VAL A 131 18.32 -8.74 3.19
CA VAL A 131 18.08 -7.37 3.68
C VAL A 131 16.66 -7.20 4.25
N GLU A 132 15.72 -7.98 3.73
CA GLU A 132 14.29 -7.88 4.05
C GLU A 132 13.92 -8.48 5.41
N LYS A 133 14.90 -9.15 6.05
CA LYS A 133 14.77 -9.63 7.41
C LYS A 133 14.81 -8.50 8.42
N TYR A 134 15.43 -7.36 8.09
CA TYR A 134 15.73 -6.29 9.03
C TYR A 134 14.84 -5.07 8.80
N ARG A 135 14.48 -4.38 9.88
CA ARG A 135 13.67 -3.15 9.87
C ARG A 135 14.51 -1.89 9.68
N LEU A 136 15.76 -1.92 10.16
CA LEU A 136 16.65 -0.77 10.21
C LEU A 136 18.05 -1.18 9.73
N PHE A 137 18.80 -0.21 9.24
CA PHE A 137 20.19 -0.40 8.79
C PHE A 137 21.09 0.68 9.38
N MET A 138 22.31 0.27 9.75
CA MET A 138 23.42 1.17 10.07
C MET A 138 24.56 0.87 9.09
N GLY A 139 24.67 1.66 8.03
CA GLY A 139 25.45 1.27 6.85
C GLY A 139 24.83 0.02 6.22
N ASP A 140 25.63 -1.03 6.00
CA ASP A 140 25.15 -2.32 5.48
C ASP A 140 24.76 -3.32 6.59
N ALA A 141 24.88 -2.92 7.87
CA ALA A 141 24.52 -3.77 8.99
C ALA A 141 23.01 -3.69 9.28
N GLY A 142 22.31 -4.81 9.08
CA GLY A 142 20.89 -4.96 9.39
C GLY A 142 20.62 -5.05 10.90
N LEU A 143 19.59 -4.36 11.36
CA LEU A 143 19.15 -4.27 12.75
C LEU A 143 17.65 -4.53 12.85
N MET A 144 17.23 -5.03 14.02
CA MET A 144 15.82 -5.28 14.36
C MET A 144 15.12 -6.21 13.35
N GLU A 145 15.32 -7.52 13.50
CA GLU A 145 14.66 -8.48 12.63
C GLU A 145 13.13 -8.45 12.75
N TYR A 146 12.45 -8.69 11.63
CA TYR A 146 11.01 -8.93 11.62
C TYR A 146 10.71 -10.30 12.22
N SER A 147 9.71 -10.34 13.11
CA SER A 147 9.18 -11.60 13.66
C SER A 147 8.52 -12.47 12.59
N MET A 148 7.86 -11.85 11.61
CA MET A 148 7.22 -12.53 10.49
C MET A 148 8.06 -12.34 9.21
N PRO A 149 8.55 -13.42 8.57
CA PRO A 149 9.26 -13.34 7.29
C PRO A 149 8.40 -12.75 6.17
N LEU A 150 9.05 -12.14 5.16
CA LEU A 150 8.33 -11.61 3.99
C LEU A 150 7.60 -12.73 3.23
N SER A 151 8.18 -13.93 3.14
CA SER A 151 7.56 -15.09 2.48
C SER A 151 6.16 -15.41 3.02
N ASN A 152 5.94 -15.24 4.33
CA ASN A 152 4.64 -15.50 4.94
C ASN A 152 3.60 -14.45 4.52
N LEU A 153 4.01 -13.19 4.39
CA LEU A 153 3.15 -12.14 3.87
C LEU A 153 2.84 -12.36 2.40
N VAL A 154 3.82 -12.77 1.60
CA VAL A 154 3.62 -13.07 0.17
C VAL A 154 2.65 -14.23 -0.01
N ALA A 155 2.81 -15.32 0.73
CA ALA A 155 1.88 -16.45 0.71
C ALA A 155 0.45 -16.00 1.03
N ARG A 156 0.28 -15.21 2.09
CA ARG A 156 -1.01 -14.64 2.48
C ARG A 156 -1.62 -13.75 1.39
N ALA A 157 -0.83 -12.85 0.80
CA ALA A 157 -1.32 -11.97 -0.26
C ALA A 157 -1.78 -12.76 -1.50
N LYS A 158 -1.05 -13.83 -1.86
CA LYS A 158 -1.42 -14.73 -2.96
C LYS A 158 -2.71 -15.50 -2.65
N GLU A 159 -2.88 -15.99 -1.43
CA GLU A 159 -4.12 -16.65 -0.99
C GLU A 159 -5.32 -15.70 -1.16
N GLU A 160 -5.25 -14.47 -0.63
CA GLU A 160 -6.31 -13.47 -0.79
C GLU A 160 -6.64 -13.21 -2.26
N LEU A 161 -5.63 -13.06 -3.14
CA LEU A 161 -5.87 -12.86 -4.58
C LEU A 161 -6.62 -14.02 -5.23
N MET A 162 -6.40 -15.27 -4.77
CA MET A 162 -7.07 -16.45 -5.31
C MET A 162 -8.50 -16.61 -4.80
N HIS A 163 -8.77 -16.23 -3.54
CA HIS A 163 -10.08 -16.40 -2.91
C HIS A 163 -11.16 -15.49 -3.49
N HIS A 164 -10.78 -14.35 -4.07
CA HIS A 164 -11.71 -13.29 -4.47
C HIS A 164 -11.85 -13.10 -5.99
N VAL A 165 -11.31 -14.03 -6.81
CA VAL A 165 -11.60 -14.08 -8.25
C VAL A 165 -13.03 -14.57 -8.45
N THR A 166 -13.94 -13.67 -8.81
CA THR A 166 -15.32 -14.01 -9.21
C THR A 166 -15.66 -13.37 -10.55
#